data_AF-A0A853PWR7-F1
#
_entry.id   AF-A0A853PWR7-F1
#
_cell.length_a   1.000
_cell.length_b   1.000
_cell.length_c   1.000
_cell.angle_alpha   90.00
_cell.angle_beta   90.00
_cell.angle_gamma   90.00
#
_symmetry.space_group_name_H-M   'P 1'
#
loop_
_entity.id
_entity.type
_entity.pdbx_description
1 polymer ?
#
loop_
_entity_poly.entity_id
_entity_poly.type
_entity_poly.pdbx_seq_one_letter_code
_entity_poly.pdbx_strand_id
1 'polypeptide(L)'
;MYDGYFEANEKIQITKDNKIGSDTNYVFLYPRIKGLSAETYTCYFLLLVYEDPTKDNGEVCRLAKIVVNKILEIPIQNIKMPMIFDELKDISTIPELQIKYRSISDAENDVDVKYREYLCTQKLEKKKDRVFKNIPRETMVELLADKTDDEDYQQKDTRIVIGKKEYRIKRELINEASEELKETAEKIFNATSAITQTELDTKVHDSDFIVEKLSAVLTNYLSNE
;
A
#
# COMPACT_ATOMS: atom_id res chain seq x y z
N MET A 1 -8.55 -20.31 3.20
CA MET A 1 -9.06 -19.36 4.21
C MET A 1 -8.37 -19.73 5.51
N TYR A 2 -7.19 -19.15 5.78
CA TYR A 2 -6.28 -19.52 6.87
C TYR A 2 -6.00 -18.31 7.77
N ASP A 3 -7.03 -17.55 8.10
CA ASP A 3 -6.99 -16.66 9.27
C ASP A 3 -7.99 -17.22 10.27
N GLY A 4 -7.55 -17.33 11.53
CA GLY A 4 -8.26 -18.01 12.60
C GLY A 4 -9.71 -17.54 12.70
N TYR A 5 -10.65 -18.46 12.52
CA TYR A 5 -12.05 -18.18 12.69
C TYR A 5 -12.44 -18.49 14.13
N PHE A 6 -13.24 -17.61 14.73
CA PHE A 6 -13.84 -17.87 16.04
C PHE A 6 -15.19 -18.55 15.82
N GLU A 7 -15.23 -19.88 15.94
CA GLU A 7 -16.47 -20.66 15.91
C GLU A 7 -16.83 -21.09 17.34
N ALA A 8 -17.97 -20.61 17.81
CA ALA A 8 -18.54 -21.02 19.09
C ALA A 8 -20.00 -21.39 18.92
N ASN A 9 -20.45 -22.36 19.70
CA ASN A 9 -21.83 -22.81 19.74
C ASN A 9 -22.80 -21.75 20.32
N GLU A 10 -22.23 -20.68 20.88
CA GLU A 10 -22.96 -19.62 21.57
C GLU A 10 -22.51 -18.25 21.06
N LYS A 11 -23.42 -17.27 21.11
CA LYS A 11 -23.07 -15.88 20.76
C LYS A 11 -22.08 -15.34 21.77
N ILE A 12 -20.85 -15.12 21.33
CA ILE A 12 -19.84 -14.42 22.14
C ILE A 12 -19.87 -12.94 21.79
N GLN A 13 -20.08 -12.11 22.80
CA GLN A 13 -20.03 -10.68 22.65
C GLN A 13 -18.56 -10.23 22.63
N ILE A 14 -18.10 -9.81 21.45
CA ILE A 14 -16.77 -9.23 21.29
C ILE A 14 -16.76 -7.85 21.96
N THR A 15 -15.91 -7.69 22.98
CA THR A 15 -15.65 -6.42 23.66
C THR A 15 -14.43 -5.73 23.04
N LYS A 16 -14.19 -4.48 23.44
CA LYS A 16 -13.02 -3.70 22.98
C LYS A 16 -11.68 -4.29 23.43
N ASP A 17 -11.69 -5.18 24.41
CA ASP A 17 -10.49 -5.79 24.99
C ASP A 17 -10.11 -7.11 24.30
N ASN A 18 -11.00 -7.66 23.47
CA ASN A 18 -10.70 -8.83 22.67
C ASN A 18 -9.69 -8.49 21.56
N LYS A 19 -8.61 -9.26 21.48
CA LYS A 19 -7.58 -9.12 20.45
C LYS A 19 -7.81 -10.16 19.36
N ILE A 20 -7.87 -9.71 18.11
CA ILE A 20 -7.85 -10.58 16.94
C ILE A 20 -6.37 -10.83 16.62
N GLY A 21 -5.96 -12.10 16.68
CA GLY A 21 -4.63 -12.56 16.27
C GLY A 21 -4.69 -13.16 14.87
N SER A 22 -3.53 -13.28 14.22
CA SER A 22 -3.37 -14.04 13.00
C SER A 22 -2.13 -14.91 13.14
N ASP A 23 -2.27 -16.19 12.83
CA ASP A 23 -1.17 -17.15 12.83
C ASP A 23 -0.48 -17.24 11.47
N THR A 24 -0.92 -16.43 10.49
CA THR A 24 -0.43 -16.52 9.12
C THR A 24 0.07 -15.19 8.58
N ASN A 25 -0.21 -14.06 9.25
CA ASN A 25 0.26 -12.73 8.85
C ASN A 25 1.59 -12.41 9.54
N TYR A 26 2.64 -12.21 8.75
CA TYR A 26 3.98 -11.94 9.25
C TYR A 26 4.53 -10.62 8.73
N VAL A 27 5.15 -9.87 9.62
CA VAL A 27 5.75 -8.57 9.33
C VAL A 27 7.10 -8.50 10.04
N PHE A 28 8.15 -8.14 9.28
CA PHE A 28 9.50 -8.00 9.82
C PHE A 28 9.88 -6.51 9.86
N LEU A 29 10.18 -6.02 11.05
CA LEU A 29 10.63 -4.65 11.29
C LEU A 29 12.15 -4.65 11.40
N TYR A 30 12.84 -4.13 10.37
CA TYR A 30 14.29 -4.04 10.37
C TYR A 30 14.76 -2.63 10.73
N PRO A 31 15.39 -2.41 11.91
CA PRO A 31 15.88 -1.10 12.30
C PRO A 31 17.04 -0.69 11.41
N ARG A 32 17.03 0.57 10.99
CA ARG A 32 18.08 1.15 10.17
C ARG A 32 18.56 2.46 10.75
N ILE A 33 19.86 2.53 10.99
CA ILE A 33 20.56 3.73 11.46
C ILE A 33 21.53 4.14 10.35
N LYS A 34 21.31 5.31 9.77
CA LYS A 34 22.20 5.90 8.74
C LYS A 34 22.76 7.22 9.22
N GLY A 35 24.08 7.37 9.26
CA GLY A 35 24.78 8.62 9.58
C GLY A 35 26.00 8.37 10.45
N LEU A 36 26.90 9.35 10.53
CA LEU A 36 28.20 9.21 11.19
C LEU A 36 28.26 9.91 12.56
N SER A 37 27.28 10.76 12.88
CA SER A 37 27.23 11.50 14.16
C SER A 37 25.81 11.57 14.73
N ALA A 38 25.70 11.84 16.04
CA ALA A 38 24.44 12.03 16.75
C ALA A 38 23.53 13.11 16.13
N GLU A 39 24.11 14.07 15.43
CA GLU A 39 23.41 15.19 14.78
C GLU A 39 22.98 14.89 13.34
N THR A 40 23.56 13.85 12.72
CA THR A 40 23.34 13.52 11.29
C THR A 40 22.74 12.14 11.08
N TYR A 41 22.58 11.34 12.13
CA TYR A 41 21.99 10.03 11.99
C TYR A 41 20.46 10.11 11.84
N THR A 42 19.96 9.25 10.97
CA THR A 42 18.53 8.98 10.79
C THR A 42 18.26 7.56 11.25
N CYS A 43 17.22 7.39 12.05
CA CYS A 43 16.74 6.09 12.49
C CYS A 43 15.33 5.86 11.93
N TYR A 44 15.16 4.77 11.18
CA TYR A 44 13.85 4.36 10.68
C TYR A 44 13.80 2.84 10.55
N PHE A 45 12.58 2.29 10.54
CA PHE A 45 12.38 0.87 10.28
C PHE A 45 12.05 0.64 8.82
N LEU A 46 12.67 -0.37 8.22
CA LEU A 46 12.14 -0.99 7.01
C LEU A 46 11.04 -1.95 7.42
N LEU A 47 9.88 -1.81 6.80
CA LEU A 47 8.73 -2.68 7.01
C LEU A 47 8.71 -3.72 5.88
N LEU A 48 9.04 -4.98 6.21
CA LEU A 48 8.94 -6.08 5.26
C LEU A 48 7.65 -6.85 5.55
N VAL A 49 6.76 -6.88 4.56
CA VAL A 49 5.48 -7.57 4.65
C VAL A 49 5.63 -8.90 3.94
N TYR A 50 5.34 -10.00 4.66
CA TYR A 50 5.32 -11.33 4.06
C TYR A 50 3.92 -11.64 3.55
N GLU A 51 3.83 -11.92 2.26
CA GLU A 51 2.59 -12.28 1.58
C GLU A 51 2.73 -13.73 1.08
N ASP A 52 1.93 -14.62 1.64
CA ASP A 52 1.84 -15.99 1.16
C ASP A 52 0.86 -16.11 -0.03
N PRO A 53 0.96 -17.17 -0.86
CA PRO A 53 0.15 -17.32 -2.07
C PRO A 53 -1.36 -17.41 -1.85
N THR A 54 -1.82 -17.56 -0.60
CA THR A 54 -3.24 -17.70 -0.26
C THR A 54 -3.92 -16.39 0.12
N LYS A 55 -3.17 -15.29 0.15
CA LYS A 55 -3.63 -13.98 0.64
C LYS A 55 -3.76 -12.93 -0.46
N ASP A 56 -4.61 -11.95 -0.19
CA ASP A 56 -4.70 -10.74 -1.01
C ASP A 56 -3.59 -9.75 -0.62
N ASN A 57 -2.81 -9.34 -1.63
CA ASN A 57 -1.67 -8.44 -1.47
C ASN A 57 -2.03 -7.10 -0.81
N GLY A 58 -3.28 -6.64 -0.94
CA GLY A 58 -3.72 -5.36 -0.39
C GLY A 58 -4.00 -5.39 1.11
N GLU A 59 -4.36 -6.54 1.65
CA GLU A 59 -4.87 -6.67 3.02
C GLU A 59 -3.75 -6.72 4.05
N VAL A 60 -2.75 -7.58 3.82
CA VAL A 60 -1.62 -7.77 4.75
C VAL A 60 -0.84 -6.46 4.95
N CYS A 61 -0.59 -5.72 3.86
CA CYS A 61 0.09 -4.43 3.93
C CYS A 61 -0.70 -3.37 4.73
N ARG A 62 -2.04 -3.33 4.59
CA ARG A 62 -2.88 -2.42 5.40
C ARG A 62 -2.84 -2.80 6.88
N LEU A 63 -2.95 -4.10 7.18
CA LEU A 63 -2.86 -4.60 8.56
C LEU A 63 -1.51 -4.25 9.17
N ALA A 64 -0.41 -4.46 8.46
CA ALA A 64 0.93 -4.10 8.91
C ALA A 64 1.03 -2.61 9.26
N LYS A 65 0.52 -1.73 8.39
CA LYS A 65 0.49 -0.27 8.65
C LYS A 65 -0.35 0.09 9.88
N ILE A 66 -1.49 -0.56 10.07
CA ILE A 66 -2.35 -0.35 11.24
C ILE A 66 -1.63 -0.80 12.51
N VAL A 67 -1.06 -2.00 12.53
CA VAL A 67 -0.34 -2.54 13.69
C VAL A 67 0.83 -1.63 14.07
N VAL A 68 1.67 -1.25 13.11
CA VAL A 68 2.83 -0.39 13.36
C VAL A 68 2.42 0.98 13.90
N ASN A 69 1.40 1.61 13.32
CA ASN A 69 0.99 2.96 13.69
C ASN A 69 0.12 3.00 14.96
N LYS A 70 -0.90 2.12 15.05
CA LYS A 70 -1.92 2.17 16.11
C LYS A 70 -1.61 1.30 17.32
N ILE A 71 -0.83 0.23 17.14
CA ILE A 71 -0.54 -0.73 18.23
C ILE A 71 0.88 -0.52 18.76
N LEU A 72 1.86 -0.42 17.86
CA LEU A 72 3.27 -0.18 18.24
C LEU A 72 3.60 1.30 18.41
N GLU A 73 2.68 2.19 18.03
CA GLU A 73 2.85 3.65 18.11
C GLU A 73 4.09 4.18 17.36
N ILE A 74 4.55 3.44 16.34
CA ILE A 74 5.67 3.85 15.49
C ILE A 74 5.10 4.66 14.32
N PRO A 75 5.47 5.95 14.18
CA PRO A 75 4.94 6.79 13.13
C PRO A 75 5.46 6.34 11.76
N ILE A 76 4.53 6.16 10.81
CA ILE A 76 4.87 5.91 9.41
C ILE A 76 5.19 7.25 8.75
N GLN A 77 6.43 7.43 8.31
CA GLN A 77 6.85 8.65 7.63
C GLN A 77 6.74 8.49 6.11
N ASN A 78 6.10 9.45 5.47
CA ASN A 78 6.06 9.54 4.02
C ASN A 78 7.39 10.06 3.49
N ILE A 79 7.75 9.61 2.29
CA ILE A 79 8.92 10.10 1.58
C ILE A 79 8.57 11.47 0.99
N LYS A 80 9.56 12.36 0.96
CA LYS A 80 9.39 13.67 0.33
C LYS A 80 9.49 13.54 -1.18
N MET A 81 8.58 14.19 -1.92
CA MET A 81 8.58 14.20 -3.38
C MET A 81 9.95 14.54 -4.02
N PRO A 82 10.71 15.54 -3.53
CA PRO A 82 12.07 15.80 -4.04
C PRO A 82 13.01 14.60 -3.97
N MET A 83 12.94 13.78 -2.90
CA MET A 83 13.77 12.58 -2.78
C MET A 83 13.45 11.54 -3.85
N ILE A 84 12.18 11.43 -4.25
CA ILE A 84 11.76 10.56 -5.35
C ILE A 84 12.38 11.07 -6.65
N PHE A 85 12.27 12.37 -6.94
CA PHE A 85 12.84 12.94 -8.16
C PHE A 85 14.37 12.84 -8.23
N ASP A 86 15.05 12.95 -7.08
CA ASP A 86 16.49 12.76 -6.97
C ASP A 86 16.91 11.31 -7.25
N GLU A 87 16.17 10.32 -6.71
CA GLU A 87 16.43 8.90 -7.00
C GLU A 87 16.15 8.53 -8.47
N LEU A 88 15.18 9.22 -9.09
CA LEU A 88 14.82 9.01 -10.49
C LEU A 88 15.71 9.79 -11.46
N LYS A 89 16.70 10.57 -10.98
CA LYS A 89 17.41 11.53 -11.83
C LYS A 89 18.25 10.91 -12.95
N ASP A 90 18.82 9.75 -12.67
CA ASP A 90 19.71 9.03 -13.58
C ASP A 90 18.94 8.10 -14.54
N ILE A 91 17.61 8.09 -14.47
CA ILE A 91 16.72 7.28 -15.29
C ILE A 91 16.15 8.15 -16.42
N SER A 92 16.54 7.87 -17.66
CA SER A 92 16.05 8.61 -18.84
C SER A 92 14.62 8.24 -19.23
N THR A 93 14.25 6.98 -19.02
CA THR A 93 12.99 6.41 -19.49
C THR A 93 12.30 5.67 -18.34
N ILE A 94 11.09 6.12 -18.02
CA ILE A 94 10.24 5.49 -17.01
C ILE A 94 9.56 4.28 -17.65
N PRO A 95 9.85 3.05 -17.19
CA PRO A 95 9.31 1.84 -17.80
C PRO A 95 7.79 1.79 -17.72
N GLU A 96 7.21 2.16 -16.59
CA GLU A 96 5.78 2.20 -16.39
C GLU A 96 5.34 3.30 -15.41
N LEU A 97 4.33 4.07 -15.80
CA LEU A 97 3.63 5.05 -14.98
C LEU A 97 2.14 4.74 -15.03
N GLN A 98 1.53 4.47 -13.88
CA GLN A 98 0.09 4.29 -13.74
C GLN A 98 -0.51 5.48 -13.01
N ILE A 99 -1.62 6.03 -13.50
CA ILE A 99 -2.38 7.09 -12.82
C ILE A 99 -3.82 6.64 -12.75
N LYS A 100 -4.35 6.52 -11.53
CA LYS A 100 -5.72 6.08 -11.26
C LYS A 100 -6.48 7.18 -10.55
N TYR A 101 -7.62 7.56 -11.10
CA TYR A 101 -8.52 8.54 -10.51
C TYR A 101 -9.80 7.85 -10.02
N ARG A 102 -10.30 8.28 -8.87
CA ARG A 102 -11.51 7.73 -8.26
C ARG A 102 -12.34 8.81 -7.59
N SER A 103 -13.65 8.71 -7.76
CA SER A 103 -14.63 9.51 -7.04
C SER A 103 -15.83 8.64 -6.69
N ILE A 104 -16.35 8.80 -5.47
CA ILE A 104 -17.56 8.12 -5.01
C ILE A 104 -18.54 9.20 -4.57
N SER A 105 -19.72 9.21 -5.18
CA SER A 105 -20.82 10.09 -4.81
C SER A 105 -22.05 9.26 -4.45
N ASP A 106 -22.95 9.85 -3.66
CA ASP A 106 -24.28 9.27 -3.52
C ASP A 106 -24.99 9.37 -4.87
N ALA A 107 -25.68 8.28 -5.24
CA ALA A 107 -26.45 8.26 -6.47
C ALA A 107 -27.85 8.83 -6.20
N GLU A 108 -28.40 9.52 -7.20
CA GLU A 108 -29.82 9.87 -7.15
C GLU A 108 -30.68 8.61 -7.10
N ASN A 109 -31.82 8.72 -6.41
CA ASN A 109 -32.73 7.59 -6.19
C ASN A 109 -33.59 7.36 -7.46
N ASP A 110 -32.94 6.85 -8.50
CA ASP A 110 -33.49 6.55 -9.83
C ASP A 110 -34.14 5.17 -9.93
N VAL A 111 -34.20 4.46 -8.80
CA VAL A 111 -34.82 3.14 -8.69
C VAL A 111 -36.34 3.26 -8.81
N ASP A 112 -36.91 2.39 -9.65
CA ASP A 112 -38.36 2.23 -9.85
C ASP A 112 -39.07 2.10 -8.50
N VAL A 113 -40.22 2.75 -8.37
CA VAL A 113 -41.04 2.81 -7.15
C VAL A 113 -41.30 1.41 -6.58
N LYS A 114 -41.46 0.38 -7.44
CA LYS A 114 -41.68 -1.01 -7.00
C LYS A 114 -40.51 -1.66 -6.26
N TYR A 115 -39.28 -1.16 -6.44
CA TYR A 115 -38.07 -1.70 -5.82
C TYR A 115 -37.51 -0.81 -4.72
N ARG A 116 -38.04 0.41 -4.58
CA ARG A 116 -37.54 1.43 -3.64
C ARG A 116 -37.56 0.96 -2.18
N GLU A 117 -38.54 0.16 -1.78
CA GLU A 117 -38.64 -0.38 -0.41
C GLU A 117 -37.54 -1.41 -0.08
N TYR A 118 -36.89 -2.00 -1.09
CA TYR A 118 -35.79 -2.95 -0.93
C TYR A 118 -34.41 -2.29 -1.08
N LEU A 119 -34.34 -1.02 -1.49
CA LEU A 119 -33.08 -0.33 -1.71
C LEU A 119 -32.48 0.16 -0.39
N CYS A 120 -31.40 -0.47 0.06
CA CYS A 120 -30.71 -0.05 1.30
C CYS A 120 -29.70 1.08 1.06
N THR A 121 -28.94 1.02 -0.03
CA THR A 121 -27.88 2.00 -0.35
C THR A 121 -27.61 2.02 -1.85
N GLN A 122 -27.36 3.20 -2.42
CA GLN A 122 -26.92 3.37 -3.80
C GLN A 122 -25.77 4.38 -3.84
N LYS A 123 -24.68 4.00 -4.50
CA LYS A 123 -23.50 4.86 -4.69
C LYS A 123 -23.04 4.80 -6.12
N LEU A 124 -22.61 5.91 -6.66
CA LEU A 124 -22.02 6.01 -7.99
C LEU A 124 -20.50 6.12 -7.85
N GLU A 125 -19.78 5.34 -8.65
CA GLU A 125 -18.32 5.33 -8.65
C GLU A 125 -17.79 5.72 -10.03
N LYS A 126 -17.07 6.85 -10.10
CA LYS A 126 -16.37 7.31 -11.30
C LYS A 126 -14.91 6.88 -11.21
N LYS A 127 -14.42 6.15 -12.22
CA LYS A 127 -13.02 5.68 -12.31
C LYS A 127 -12.39 6.04 -13.64
N LYS A 128 -11.10 6.37 -13.61
CA LYS A 128 -10.27 6.58 -14.80
C LYS A 128 -8.87 6.09 -14.54
N ASP A 129 -8.45 5.08 -15.30
CA ASP A 129 -7.12 4.47 -15.18
C ASP A 129 -6.31 4.76 -16.45
N ARG A 130 -5.09 5.25 -16.28
CA ARG A 130 -4.12 5.49 -17.35
C ARG A 130 -2.85 4.70 -17.06
N VAL A 131 -2.33 4.00 -18.05
CA VAL A 131 -1.05 3.29 -17.97
C VAL A 131 -0.19 3.74 -19.14
N PHE A 132 0.97 4.31 -18.82
CA PHE A 132 1.97 4.75 -19.77
C PHE A 132 3.19 3.85 -19.65
N LYS A 133 3.80 3.49 -20.77
CA LYS A 133 5.00 2.65 -20.80
C LYS A 133 6.12 3.33 -21.57
N ASN A 134 7.34 3.17 -21.08
CA ASN A 134 8.57 3.66 -21.71
C ASN A 134 8.53 5.15 -22.05
N ILE A 135 8.04 5.99 -21.14
CA ILE A 135 7.94 7.44 -21.35
C ILE A 135 9.24 8.15 -20.93
N PRO A 136 9.61 9.27 -21.58
CA PRO A 136 10.67 10.13 -21.09
C PRO A 136 10.38 10.63 -19.68
N ARG A 137 11.43 10.80 -18.88
CA ARG A 137 11.30 11.32 -17.50
C ARG A 137 10.65 12.70 -17.48
N GLU A 138 10.99 13.57 -18.42
CA GLU A 138 10.44 14.93 -18.51
C GLU A 138 8.92 14.88 -18.70
N THR A 139 8.43 14.00 -19.58
CA THR A 139 6.99 13.77 -19.79
C THR A 139 6.31 13.20 -18.54
N MET A 140 6.99 12.35 -17.77
CA MET A 140 6.46 11.90 -16.47
C MET A 140 6.29 13.05 -15.49
N VAL A 141 7.26 13.96 -15.40
CA VAL A 141 7.19 15.15 -14.53
C VAL A 141 6.02 16.05 -14.94
N GLU A 142 5.82 16.26 -16.25
CA GLU A 142 4.68 17.00 -16.79
C GLU A 142 3.34 16.33 -16.40
N LEU A 143 3.22 15.01 -16.55
CA LEU A 143 2.01 14.26 -16.19
C LEU A 143 1.71 14.29 -14.68
N LEU A 144 2.73 14.34 -13.83
CA LEU A 144 2.55 14.49 -12.38
C LEU A 144 2.05 15.89 -12.02
N ALA A 145 2.56 16.92 -12.70
CA ALA A 145 2.16 18.31 -12.52
C ALA A 145 0.79 18.63 -13.13
N ASP A 146 0.30 17.82 -14.08
CA ASP A 146 -1.01 17.97 -14.70
C ASP A 146 -2.15 17.79 -13.68
N LYS A 147 -2.95 18.84 -13.53
CA LYS A 147 -4.12 18.93 -12.64
C LYS A 147 -5.44 18.99 -13.40
N THR A 148 -5.45 18.78 -14.71
CA THR A 148 -6.66 18.92 -15.55
C THR A 148 -7.81 18.02 -15.06
N ASP A 149 -7.48 16.85 -14.54
CA ASP A 149 -8.46 15.90 -13.99
C ASP A 149 -8.61 16.02 -12.44
N ASP A 150 -7.85 16.87 -11.75
CA ASP A 150 -7.86 16.91 -10.28
C ASP A 150 -9.20 17.41 -9.70
N GLU A 151 -9.93 18.27 -10.41
CA GLU A 151 -11.24 18.80 -9.98
C GLU A 151 -12.38 17.79 -10.16
N ASP A 152 -12.21 16.83 -11.08
CA ASP A 152 -13.22 15.87 -11.48
C ASP A 152 -13.27 14.61 -10.59
N TYR A 153 -12.27 14.44 -9.70
CA TYR A 153 -12.07 13.24 -8.90
C TYR A 153 -11.58 13.55 -7.49
N GLN A 154 -12.11 12.83 -6.50
CA GLN A 154 -11.71 12.98 -5.09
C GLN A 154 -10.32 12.39 -4.78
N GLN A 155 -9.85 11.43 -5.59
CA GLN A 155 -8.60 10.69 -5.35
C GLN A 155 -7.80 10.52 -6.63
N LYS A 156 -6.47 10.70 -6.53
CA LYS A 156 -5.46 10.40 -7.55
C LYS A 156 -4.37 9.52 -6.95
N ASP A 157 -4.20 8.30 -7.46
CA ASP A 157 -3.16 7.34 -7.08
C ASP A 157 -2.20 7.16 -8.27
N THR A 158 -0.98 7.66 -8.13
CA THR A 158 0.06 7.56 -9.14
C THR A 158 1.13 6.55 -8.72
N ARG A 159 1.50 5.64 -9.62
CA ARG A 159 2.53 4.62 -9.39
C ARG A 159 3.58 4.68 -10.48
N ILE A 160 4.83 4.87 -10.06
CA ILE A 160 6.01 4.85 -10.93
C ILE A 160 6.72 3.52 -10.68
N VAL A 161 6.73 2.62 -11.66
CA VAL A 161 7.26 1.26 -11.50
C VAL A 161 8.55 1.10 -12.32
N ILE A 162 9.65 0.78 -11.61
CA ILE A 162 10.99 0.59 -12.18
C ILE A 162 11.56 -0.71 -11.62
N GLY A 163 11.45 -1.79 -12.39
CA GLY A 163 11.86 -3.12 -11.96
C GLY A 163 11.11 -3.54 -10.69
N LYS A 164 11.85 -3.70 -9.59
CA LYS A 164 11.28 -4.04 -8.26
C LYS A 164 10.88 -2.82 -7.43
N LYS A 165 11.31 -1.62 -7.80
CA LYS A 165 11.00 -0.38 -7.07
C LYS A 165 9.69 0.20 -7.60
N GLU A 166 8.80 0.55 -6.69
CA GLU A 166 7.56 1.28 -6.97
C GLU A 166 7.54 2.55 -6.10
N TYR A 167 7.30 3.70 -6.73
CA TYR A 167 7.00 4.94 -6.01
C TYR A 167 5.52 5.22 -6.14
N ARG A 168 4.83 5.30 -5.02
CA ARG A 168 3.39 5.53 -4.97
C ARG A 168 3.09 6.90 -4.39
N ILE A 169 2.41 7.73 -5.16
CA ILE A 169 2.01 9.09 -4.77
C ILE A 169 0.49 9.13 -4.75
N LYS A 170 -0.07 9.33 -3.56
CA LYS A 170 -1.52 9.36 -3.36
C LYS A 170 -1.94 10.76 -2.94
N ARG A 171 -2.90 11.32 -3.67
CA ARG A 171 -3.52 12.60 -3.37
C ARG A 171 -5.01 12.38 -3.15
N GLU A 172 -5.53 12.82 -2.02
CA GLU A 172 -6.93 12.63 -1.63
C GLU A 172 -7.52 13.89 -1.03
N LEU A 173 -8.75 14.20 -1.40
CA LEU A 173 -9.56 15.22 -0.74
C LEU A 173 -10.06 14.68 0.61
N ILE A 174 -9.61 15.29 1.71
CA ILE A 174 -9.98 14.93 3.08
C ILE A 174 -11.28 15.64 3.48
N ASN A 175 -11.47 16.87 3.01
CA ASN A 175 -12.64 17.68 3.32
C ASN A 175 -13.08 18.45 2.06
N GLU A 176 -14.21 18.04 1.49
CA GLU A 176 -14.79 18.66 0.28
C GLU A 176 -15.18 20.12 0.52
N ALA A 177 -15.64 20.47 1.73
CA ALA A 177 -16.08 21.83 2.04
C ALA A 177 -14.91 22.82 2.22
N SER A 178 -13.72 22.34 2.57
CA SER A 178 -12.52 23.17 2.77
C SER A 178 -11.43 22.91 1.73
N GLU A 179 -11.71 22.10 0.70
CA GLU A 179 -10.75 21.67 -0.32
C GLU A 179 -9.43 21.14 0.26
N GLU A 180 -9.47 20.53 1.45
CA GLU A 180 -8.26 20.10 2.13
C GLU A 180 -7.74 18.81 1.47
N LEU A 181 -6.50 18.86 0.98
CA LEU A 181 -5.87 17.75 0.26
C LEU A 181 -4.77 17.10 1.11
N LYS A 182 -4.81 15.77 1.22
CA LYS A 182 -3.70 14.95 1.70
C LYS A 182 -2.85 14.52 0.53
N GLU A 183 -1.55 14.76 0.60
CA GLU A 183 -0.59 14.11 -0.29
C GLU A 183 0.35 13.22 0.52
N THR A 184 0.50 11.97 0.08
CA THR A 184 1.41 10.99 0.69
C THR A 184 2.21 10.31 -0.39
N ALA A 185 3.52 10.19 -0.20
CA ALA A 185 4.38 9.44 -1.09
C ALA A 185 5.09 8.30 -0.35
N GLU A 186 5.10 7.12 -0.97
CA GLU A 186 5.65 5.88 -0.45
C GLU A 186 6.64 5.29 -1.47
N LYS A 187 7.71 4.66 -0.97
CA LYS A 187 8.63 3.84 -1.77
C LYS A 187 8.44 2.41 -1.35
N ILE A 188 8.12 1.57 -2.31
CA ILE A 188 7.79 0.17 -2.14
C ILE A 188 8.82 -0.63 -2.92
N PHE A 189 9.26 -1.75 -2.35
CA PHE A 189 10.12 -2.69 -3.03
C PHE A 189 9.39 -4.03 -3.11
N ASN A 190 8.95 -4.38 -4.32
CA ASN A 190 8.22 -5.60 -4.58
C ASN A 190 9.21 -6.69 -4.99
N ALA A 191 9.23 -7.80 -4.26
CA ALA A 191 10.03 -8.96 -4.58
C ALA A 191 9.19 -10.23 -4.41
N THR A 192 9.30 -11.12 -5.39
CA THR A 192 8.70 -12.45 -5.35
C THR A 192 9.80 -13.50 -5.23
N SER A 193 9.51 -14.56 -4.49
CA SER A 193 10.38 -15.73 -4.38
C SER A 193 9.63 -16.95 -4.87
N ALA A 194 10.24 -17.73 -5.73
CA ALA A 194 9.67 -19.03 -6.11
C ALA A 194 9.78 -19.99 -4.92
N ILE A 195 8.72 -20.78 -4.73
CA ILE A 195 8.67 -21.85 -3.75
C ILE A 195 8.18 -23.13 -4.44
N THR A 196 8.60 -24.27 -3.93
CA THR A 196 8.11 -25.58 -4.37
C THR A 196 6.76 -25.90 -3.74
N GLN A 197 6.02 -26.87 -4.31
CA GLN A 197 4.75 -27.32 -3.73
C GLN A 197 4.94 -27.86 -2.31
N THR A 198 6.03 -28.59 -2.05
CA THR A 198 6.33 -29.09 -0.70
C THR A 198 6.56 -27.96 0.30
N GLU A 199 7.24 -26.88 -0.09
CA GLU A 199 7.42 -25.71 0.78
C GLU A 199 6.09 -24.97 1.01
N LEU A 200 5.23 -24.89 -0.01
CA LEU A 200 3.89 -24.33 0.14
C LEU A 200 3.08 -25.11 1.19
N ASP A 201 3.11 -26.44 1.13
CA ASP A 201 2.31 -27.30 2.00
C ASP A 201 2.85 -27.39 3.43
N THR A 202 4.15 -27.15 3.65
CA THR A 202 4.81 -27.46 4.93
C THR A 202 5.56 -26.31 5.60
N LYS A 203 5.95 -25.26 4.85
CA LYS A 203 6.86 -24.22 5.33
C LYS A 203 6.36 -22.80 5.17
N VAL A 204 5.29 -22.55 4.43
CA VAL A 204 4.84 -21.19 4.11
C VAL A 204 4.45 -20.35 5.33
N HIS A 205 4.14 -21.00 6.46
CA HIS A 205 3.88 -20.38 7.77
C HIS A 205 4.96 -20.69 8.82
N ASP A 206 6.06 -21.34 8.42
CA ASP A 206 7.20 -21.58 9.30
C ASP A 206 8.03 -20.30 9.46
N SER A 207 8.32 -19.93 10.70
CA SER A 207 8.97 -18.65 11.00
C SER A 207 10.41 -18.60 10.47
N ASP A 208 11.16 -19.70 10.53
CA ASP A 208 12.53 -19.76 10.04
C ASP A 208 12.56 -19.63 8.51
N PHE A 209 11.65 -20.30 7.82
CA PHE A 209 11.47 -20.17 6.37
C PHE A 209 11.11 -18.72 5.97
N ILE A 210 10.19 -18.08 6.69
CA ILE A 210 9.79 -16.69 6.41
C ILE A 210 10.98 -15.74 6.60
N VAL A 211 11.71 -15.89 7.71
CA VAL A 211 12.92 -15.08 7.99
C VAL A 211 13.98 -15.29 6.92
N GLU A 212 14.20 -16.52 6.45
CA GLU A 212 15.11 -16.81 5.33
C GLU A 212 14.72 -16.04 4.07
N LYS A 213 13.44 -16.13 3.64
CA LYS A 213 12.97 -15.46 2.41
C LYS A 213 13.03 -13.94 2.54
N LEU A 214 12.57 -13.38 3.65
CA LEU A 214 12.61 -11.93 3.88
C LEU A 214 14.05 -11.40 4.01
N SER A 215 14.96 -12.18 4.59
CA SER A 215 16.37 -11.79 4.69
C SER A 215 17.02 -11.69 3.32
N ALA A 216 16.73 -12.63 2.41
CA ALA A 216 17.22 -12.55 1.03
C ALA A 216 16.70 -11.29 0.30
N VAL A 217 15.44 -10.91 0.53
CA VAL A 217 14.87 -9.66 0.00
C VAL A 217 15.56 -8.44 0.61
N LEU A 218 15.77 -8.44 1.92
CA LEU A 218 16.45 -7.35 2.63
C LEU A 218 17.88 -7.16 2.12
N THR A 219 18.66 -8.22 1.96
CA THR A 219 20.03 -8.14 1.42
C THR A 219 20.01 -7.53 0.03
N ASN A 220 19.12 -7.97 -0.85
CA ASN A 220 18.97 -7.41 -2.19
C ASN A 220 18.57 -5.92 -2.18
N TYR A 221 17.70 -5.51 -1.25
CA TYR A 221 17.33 -4.10 -1.09
C TYR A 221 18.54 -3.27 -0.66
N LEU A 222 19.27 -3.73 0.36
CA LEU A 222 20.42 -3.01 0.91
C LEU A 222 21.62 -2.95 -0.04
N SER A 223 21.79 -3.94 -0.92
CA SER A 223 22.85 -3.95 -1.94
C SER A 223 22.57 -3.09 -3.17
N ASN A 224 21.31 -2.71 -3.41
CA ASN A 224 20.87 -1.91 -4.58
C ASN A 224 20.46 -0.47 -4.22
N GLU A 225 20.94 0.01 -3.07
CA GLU A 225 20.98 1.43 -2.71
C GLU A 225 22.34 2.04 -3.01
#